data_AF-A0A2W4JL92-F1
#
_entry.id   AF-A0A2W4JL92-F1
#
_cell.length_a   1.000
_cell.length_b   1.000
_cell.length_c   1.000
_cell.angle_alpha   90.00
_cell.angle_beta   90.00
_cell.angle_gamma   90.00
#
_symmetry.space_group_name_H-M   'P 1'
#
loop_
_entity.id
_entity.type
_entity.pdbx_description
1 polymer ?
#
loop_
_entity_poly.entity_id
_entity_poly.type
_entity_poly.pdbx_seq_one_letter_code
_entity_poly.pdbx_strand_id
1 'polypeptide(L)'
;MGDAHSPAPENHTQNLIFNDLAPGLRVSGIVPYGAVEILHVKRHSVGVTVSYRDDSGRTDQCTLLPGHEPSLRLDKTRPYTFDGEGTLFRLAVEALRIRMAALFDDMLAVGTSDLEPLPHQIRAVYGELLPRTPLRFLLADDAGAGKTIMAGLYIKELALRGDLERCLVVAPGALVEQWRDELADSST
;
A
#
# COMPACT_ATOMS: atom_id res chain seq x y z
N MET A 1 23.70 0.79 6.75
CA MET A 1 24.18 1.29 5.45
C MET A 1 23.43 0.52 4.38
N GLY A 2 22.38 1.11 3.84
CA GLY A 2 21.44 0.42 2.95
C GLY A 2 20.24 1.32 2.75
N ASP A 3 20.45 2.39 1.98
CA ASP A 3 19.41 3.34 1.61
C ASP A 3 18.34 2.61 0.80
N ALA A 4 17.17 2.43 1.39
CA ALA A 4 15.98 1.97 0.70
C ALA A 4 15.48 3.11 -0.21
N HIS A 5 16.13 3.30 -1.34
CA HIS A 5 15.63 4.12 -2.43
C HIS A 5 14.46 3.37 -3.08
N SER A 6 13.26 3.58 -2.53
CA SER A 6 12.01 3.17 -3.17
C SER A 6 11.99 3.74 -4.60
N PRO A 7 11.77 2.95 -5.66
CA PRO A 7 11.77 3.47 -7.02
C PRO A 7 10.64 4.49 -7.16
N ALA A 8 11.01 5.72 -7.52
CA ALA A 8 10.05 6.76 -7.85
C ALA A 8 9.05 6.23 -8.89
N PRO A 9 7.75 6.54 -8.78
CA PRO A 9 6.78 6.09 -9.77
C PRO A 9 7.21 6.61 -11.14
N GLU A 10 7.28 5.71 -12.13
CA GLU A 10 7.59 6.04 -13.51
C GLU A 10 6.53 7.03 -14.01
N ASN A 11 6.82 8.32 -13.90
CA ASN A 11 5.99 9.39 -14.41
C ASN A 11 6.02 9.30 -15.93
N HIS A 12 5.02 8.66 -16.52
CA HIS A 12 4.68 8.81 -17.93
C HIS A 12 4.46 10.31 -18.20
N THR A 13 5.55 10.95 -18.59
CA THR A 13 5.61 12.40 -18.80
C THR A 13 5.00 12.65 -20.16
N GLN A 14 3.70 12.95 -20.19
CA GLN A 14 3.04 13.35 -21.43
C GLN A 14 3.42 14.79 -21.74
N ASN A 15 4.02 15.01 -22.91
CA ASN A 15 4.21 16.34 -23.46
C ASN A 15 2.84 16.90 -23.87
N LEU A 16 2.58 18.15 -23.53
CA LEU A 16 1.32 18.84 -23.84
C LEU A 16 1.55 19.85 -24.96
N ILE A 17 0.61 19.93 -25.91
CA ILE A 17 0.55 21.03 -26.88
C ILE A 17 -0.40 22.13 -26.37
N PHE A 18 -0.35 23.33 -26.95
CA PHE A 18 -1.18 24.46 -26.49
C PHE A 18 -2.69 24.18 -26.49
N ASN A 19 -3.16 23.27 -27.34
CA ASN A 19 -4.56 22.88 -27.36
C ASN A 19 -4.98 22.06 -26.14
N ASP A 20 -4.06 21.32 -25.53
CA ASP A 20 -4.35 20.44 -24.40
C ASP A 20 -4.44 21.18 -23.07
N LEU A 21 -4.06 22.47 -23.03
CA LEU A 21 -4.12 23.29 -21.83
C LEU A 21 -5.57 23.60 -21.45
N ALA A 22 -5.99 23.06 -20.31
CA ALA A 22 -7.31 23.27 -19.71
C ALA A 22 -7.19 23.68 -18.24
N PRO A 23 -8.14 24.45 -17.71
CA PRO A 23 -8.25 24.70 -16.27
C PRO A 23 -8.28 23.39 -15.47
N GLY A 24 -7.58 23.37 -14.33
CA GLY A 24 -7.44 22.21 -13.44
C GLY A 24 -6.27 21.28 -13.78
N LEU A 25 -5.57 21.48 -14.90
CA LEU A 25 -4.37 20.70 -15.21
C LEU A 25 -3.16 21.21 -14.41
N ARG A 26 -2.36 20.28 -13.88
CA ARG A 26 -1.02 20.58 -13.35
C ARG A 26 0.02 20.38 -14.44
N VAL A 27 0.78 21.43 -14.71
CA VAL A 27 1.75 21.47 -15.80
C VAL A 27 3.09 21.97 -15.26
N SER A 28 4.16 21.26 -15.60
CA SER A 28 5.53 21.68 -15.36
C SER A 28 6.12 22.33 -16.62
N GLY A 29 7.06 23.26 -16.43
CA GLY A 29 7.72 24.00 -17.51
C GLY A 29 7.09 25.32 -17.92
N ILE A 30 6.05 25.78 -17.20
CA ILE A 30 5.55 27.18 -17.25
C ILE A 30 6.42 28.08 -16.35
N VAL A 31 6.87 27.55 -15.21
CA VAL A 31 7.83 28.19 -14.30
C VAL A 31 9.16 27.44 -14.34
N PRO A 32 10.30 28.09 -14.03
CA PRO A 32 11.63 27.46 -14.07
C PRO A 32 11.76 26.25 -13.13
N TYR A 33 11.03 26.25 -12.01
CA TYR A 33 11.08 25.21 -10.99
C TYR A 33 9.68 24.90 -10.49
N GLY A 34 9.31 23.62 -10.50
CA GLY A 34 8.02 23.13 -10.01
C GLY A 34 6.93 23.05 -11.07
N ALA A 35 5.79 22.50 -10.67
CA ALA A 35 4.58 22.48 -11.47
C ALA A 35 3.59 23.52 -10.98
N VAL A 36 2.70 23.94 -11.87
CA VAL A 36 1.66 24.92 -11.58
C VAL A 36 0.31 24.37 -11.96
N GLU A 37 -0.70 24.69 -11.17
CA GLU A 37 -2.10 24.41 -11.47
C GLU A 37 -2.66 25.51 -12.37
N ILE A 38 -3.19 25.14 -13.53
CA ILE A 38 -3.81 26.09 -14.46
C ILE A 38 -5.18 26.49 -13.91
N LEU A 39 -5.37 27.78 -13.65
CA LEU A 39 -6.65 28.35 -13.21
C LEU A 39 -7.52 28.79 -14.38
N HIS A 40 -6.89 29.47 -15.36
CA HIS A 40 -7.60 29.98 -16.52
C HIS A 40 -6.70 29.96 -17.75
N VAL A 41 -7.28 29.60 -18.89
CA VAL A 41 -6.62 29.65 -20.20
C VAL A 41 -7.35 30.65 -21.09
N LYS A 42 -6.63 31.64 -21.63
CA LYS A 42 -7.12 32.60 -22.61
C LYS A 42 -6.30 32.48 -23.90
N ARG A 43 -6.95 32.04 -24.97
CA ARG A 43 -6.31 31.80 -26.27
C ARG A 43 -6.35 33.07 -27.12
N HIS A 44 -5.23 33.39 -27.74
CA HIS A 44 -5.04 34.52 -28.65
C HIS A 44 -4.58 34.02 -30.02
N SER A 45 -4.59 34.87 -31.04
CA SER A 45 -4.23 34.51 -32.42
C SER A 45 -2.79 34.05 -32.59
N VAL A 46 -1.88 34.41 -31.67
CA VAL A 46 -0.44 34.14 -31.76
C VAL A 46 0.10 33.45 -30.49
N GLY A 47 -0.75 33.04 -29.55
CA GLY A 47 -0.29 32.44 -28.29
C GLY A 47 -1.41 32.16 -27.29
N VAL A 48 -1.03 31.67 -26.12
CA VAL A 48 -1.96 31.30 -25.05
C VAL A 48 -1.52 31.96 -23.75
N THR A 49 -2.36 32.80 -23.18
CA THR A 49 -2.16 33.34 -21.83
C THR A 49 -2.77 32.38 -20.82
N VAL A 50 -1.95 31.92 -19.87
CA VAL A 50 -2.33 30.97 -18.83
C VAL A 50 -2.18 31.67 -17.47
N SER A 51 -3.27 31.78 -16.73
CA SER A 51 -3.23 32.12 -15.30
C SER A 51 -3.06 30.84 -14.51
N TYR A 52 -2.08 30.79 -13.63
CA TYR A 52 -1.71 29.59 -12.89
C TYR A 52 -1.47 29.88 -11.41
N ARG A 53 -1.54 28.84 -10.59
CA ARG A 53 -1.19 28.84 -9.17
C ARG A 53 0.03 27.94 -8.96
N ASP A 54 1.07 28.44 -8.32
CA ASP A 54 2.22 27.62 -7.94
C ASP A 54 1.97 26.82 -6.65
N ASP A 55 2.90 25.92 -6.31
CA ASP A 55 2.83 25.11 -5.08
C ASP A 55 2.93 25.93 -3.77
N SER A 56 3.36 27.19 -3.86
CA SER A 56 3.35 28.12 -2.72
C SER A 56 2.01 28.86 -2.57
N GLY A 57 1.05 28.60 -3.46
CA GLY A 57 -0.27 29.24 -3.48
C GLY A 57 -0.28 30.61 -4.17
N ARG A 58 0.85 31.07 -4.73
CA ARG A 58 0.89 32.35 -5.47
C ARG A 58 0.24 32.16 -6.82
N THR A 59 -0.58 33.14 -7.19
CA THR A 59 -1.25 33.17 -8.50
C THR A 59 -0.55 34.19 -9.38
N ASP A 60 -0.18 33.77 -10.59
CA ASP A 60 0.45 34.64 -11.60
C ASP A 60 -0.07 34.26 -13.00
N GLN A 61 0.35 35.00 -14.01
CA GLN A 61 -0.01 34.74 -15.41
C GLN A 61 1.22 34.78 -16.32
N CYS A 62 1.27 33.83 -17.25
CA CYS A 62 2.31 33.79 -18.28
C CYS A 62 1.66 33.69 -19.66
N THR A 63 2.29 34.32 -20.65
CA THR A 63 1.89 34.20 -22.05
C THR A 63 2.84 33.25 -22.77
N LEU A 64 2.32 32.09 -23.16
CA LEU A 64 3.01 31.07 -23.92
C LEU A 64 2.92 31.40 -25.42
N LEU A 65 4.08 31.56 -26.05
CA LEU A 65 4.22 31.82 -27.48
C LEU A 65 4.69 30.55 -28.21
N PRO A 66 4.43 30.41 -29.53
CA PRO A 66 4.97 29.35 -30.37
C PRO A 66 6.46 29.09 -30.11
N GLY A 67 6.78 27.85 -29.71
CA GLY A 67 8.13 27.45 -29.25
C GLY A 67 8.23 27.10 -27.75
N HIS A 68 7.23 27.41 -26.93
CA HIS A 68 7.17 26.98 -25.52
C HIS A 68 6.63 25.55 -25.31
N GLU A 69 6.12 24.91 -26.36
CA GLU A 69 5.53 23.56 -26.29
C GLU A 69 6.50 22.46 -25.77
N PRO A 70 7.81 22.46 -26.13
CA PRO A 70 8.72 21.40 -25.68
C PRO A 70 8.97 21.38 -24.17
N SER A 71 8.71 22.48 -23.46
CA SER A 71 8.88 22.55 -22.00
C SER A 71 7.64 22.11 -21.24
N LEU A 72 6.45 22.06 -21.87
CA LEU A 72 5.19 21.76 -21.20
C LEU A 72 5.01 20.25 -20.99
N ARG A 73 4.99 19.84 -19.72
CA ARG A 73 4.80 18.45 -19.32
C ARG A 73 3.67 18.34 -18.31
N LEU A 74 2.76 17.38 -18.53
CA LEU A 74 1.71 17.08 -17.56
C LEU A 74 2.36 16.53 -16.27
N ASP A 75 2.13 17.19 -15.15
CA ASP A 75 2.57 16.73 -13.85
C ASP A 75 1.42 16.06 -13.10
N LYS A 76 1.53 14.74 -12.91
CA LYS A 76 0.58 13.93 -12.15
C LYS A 76 0.91 13.87 -10.67
N THR A 77 2.04 14.45 -10.24
CA THR A 77 2.39 14.49 -8.83
C THR A 77 1.46 15.47 -8.13
N ARG A 78 0.70 14.95 -7.16
CA ARG A 78 0.02 15.78 -6.18
C ARG A 78 1.07 16.23 -5.17
N PRO A 79 1.23 17.54 -4.92
CA PRO A 79 1.98 17.97 -3.75
C PRO A 79 1.29 17.40 -2.52
N TYR A 80 2.07 17.13 -1.46
CA TYR A 80 1.49 16.78 -0.17
C TYR A 80 0.71 18.00 0.32
N THR A 81 -0.60 17.99 0.10
CA THR A 81 -1.48 19.01 0.63
C THR A 81 -1.82 18.60 2.07
N PHE A 82 -1.40 19.42 3.04
CA PHE A 82 -1.68 19.21 4.46
C PHE A 82 -3.10 19.68 4.84
N ASP A 83 -4.03 19.69 3.88
CA ASP A 83 -5.42 20.13 3.99
C ASP A 83 -6.42 18.96 4.03
N GLY A 84 -5.92 17.72 4.05
CA GLY A 84 -6.73 16.51 4.14
C GLY A 84 -7.59 16.47 5.41
N GLU A 85 -8.68 15.72 5.34
CA GLU A 85 -9.58 15.55 6.49
C GLU A 85 -8.89 14.83 7.65
N GLY A 86 -8.77 15.49 8.80
CA GLY A 86 -8.07 14.96 9.97
C GLY A 86 -8.66 13.63 10.50
N THR A 87 -9.95 13.40 10.31
CA THR A 87 -10.63 12.15 10.69
C THR A 87 -10.13 10.98 9.83
N LEU A 88 -10.03 11.17 8.52
CA LEU A 88 -9.51 10.15 7.60
C LEU A 88 -8.03 9.87 7.85
N PHE A 89 -7.25 10.92 8.12
CA PHE A 89 -5.85 10.76 8.52
C PHE A 89 -5.72 9.91 9.79
N ARG A 90 -6.49 10.22 10.84
CA ARG A 90 -6.50 9.43 12.08
C ARG A 90 -6.90 7.98 11.83
N LEU A 91 -7.94 7.75 11.03
CA LEU A 91 -8.38 6.40 10.67
C LEU A 91 -7.29 5.61 9.95
N ALA A 92 -6.61 6.24 8.99
CA ALA A 92 -5.51 5.61 8.27
C ALA A 92 -4.32 5.28 9.20
N VAL A 93 -3.98 6.18 10.12
CA VAL A 93 -2.93 5.95 11.12
C VAL A 93 -3.29 4.81 12.08
N GLU A 94 -4.53 4.75 12.56
CA GLU A 94 -4.99 3.65 13.43
C GLU A 94 -4.99 2.31 12.69
N ALA A 95 -5.49 2.28 11.45
CA ALA A 95 -5.42 1.08 10.61
C ALA A 95 -3.97 0.62 10.40
N LEU A 96 -3.05 1.55 10.17
CA LEU A 96 -1.63 1.25 10.03
C LEU A 96 -1.04 0.73 11.35
N ARG A 97 -1.40 1.32 12.50
CA ARG A 97 -0.97 0.86 13.83
C ARG A 97 -1.40 -0.57 14.10
N ILE A 98 -2.66 -0.92 13.81
CA ILE A 98 -3.18 -2.28 13.96
C ILE A 98 -2.44 -3.24 13.04
N ARG A 99 -2.26 -2.86 11.77
CA ARG A 99 -1.52 -3.69 10.79
C ARG A 99 -0.07 -3.93 11.21
N MET A 100 0.56 -2.95 11.86
CA MET A 100 1.94 -3.05 12.34
C MET A 100 2.06 -3.65 13.74
N ALA A 101 0.96 -4.02 14.40
CA ALA A 101 1.01 -4.61 15.74
C ALA A 101 1.87 -5.89 15.79
N ALA A 102 1.90 -6.65 14.67
CA ALA A 102 2.74 -7.84 14.51
C ALA A 102 4.25 -7.58 14.58
N LEU A 103 4.69 -6.32 14.43
CA LEU A 103 6.10 -5.97 14.63
C LEU A 103 6.51 -5.95 16.10
N PHE A 104 5.55 -5.92 17.02
CA PHE A 104 5.78 -5.77 18.46
C PHE A 104 5.25 -6.93 19.30
N ASP A 105 4.51 -7.85 18.68
CA ASP A 105 4.06 -9.10 19.30
C ASP A 105 4.58 -10.29 18.50
N ASP A 106 5.55 -11.00 19.09
CA ASP A 106 6.15 -12.19 18.49
C ASP A 106 5.16 -13.34 18.31
N MET A 107 4.04 -13.33 19.05
CA MET A 107 3.04 -14.41 19.13
C MET A 107 1.61 -13.90 18.91
N LEU A 108 1.42 -13.04 17.92
CA LEU A 108 0.18 -12.28 17.72
C LEU A 108 -1.04 -13.19 17.47
N ALA A 109 -0.88 -14.29 16.74
CA ALA A 109 -1.98 -15.22 16.51
C ALA A 109 -2.45 -15.90 17.78
N VAL A 110 -1.57 -16.21 18.74
CA VAL A 110 -1.98 -16.80 20.02
C VAL A 110 -2.69 -15.76 20.88
N GLY A 111 -2.15 -14.53 20.95
CA GLY A 111 -2.78 -13.44 21.73
C GLY A 111 -4.15 -13.00 21.23
N THR A 112 -4.50 -13.35 19.99
CA THR A 112 -5.76 -13.01 19.31
C THR A 112 -6.61 -14.24 18.96
N SER A 113 -6.28 -15.42 19.50
CA SER A 113 -7.05 -16.64 19.28
C SER A 113 -7.56 -17.22 20.59
N ASP A 114 -8.70 -17.91 20.52
CA ASP A 114 -9.21 -18.75 21.61
C ASP A 114 -8.46 -20.09 21.73
N LEU A 115 -7.35 -20.26 20.99
CA LEU A 115 -6.52 -21.46 21.07
C LEU A 115 -5.63 -21.39 22.30
N GLU A 116 -5.56 -22.50 23.05
CA GLU A 116 -4.56 -22.73 24.08
C GLU A 116 -3.50 -23.74 23.57
N PRO A 117 -2.55 -23.30 22.72
CA PRO A 117 -1.55 -24.21 22.17
C PRO A 117 -0.57 -24.70 23.25
N LEU A 118 -0.18 -25.96 23.15
CA LEU A 118 0.79 -26.57 24.05
C LEU A 118 2.19 -25.98 23.81
N PRO A 119 3.09 -25.95 24.81
CA PRO A 119 4.43 -25.36 24.66
C PRO A 119 5.25 -25.90 23.49
N HIS A 120 5.11 -27.19 23.17
CA HIS A 120 5.81 -27.80 22.04
C HIS A 120 5.24 -27.34 20.69
N GLN A 121 3.94 -27.04 20.61
CA GLN A 121 3.29 -26.52 19.41
C GLN A 121 3.73 -25.08 19.16
N ILE A 122 3.80 -24.26 20.22
CA ILE A 122 4.36 -22.89 20.14
C ILE A 122 5.80 -22.95 19.62
N ARG A 123 6.65 -23.80 20.22
CA ARG A 123 8.04 -23.95 19.78
C ARG A 123 8.14 -24.40 18.32
N ALA A 124 7.30 -25.34 17.89
CA ALA A 124 7.26 -25.79 16.50
C ALA A 124 6.87 -24.64 15.56
N VAL A 125 5.82 -23.89 15.87
CA VAL A 125 5.32 -22.83 14.99
C VAL A 125 6.28 -21.64 14.95
N TYR A 126 6.59 -21.05 16.12
CA TYR A 126 7.36 -19.80 16.21
C TYR A 126 8.87 -20.00 16.14
N GLY A 127 9.38 -21.13 16.66
CA GLY A 127 10.81 -21.42 16.65
C GLY A 127 11.28 -22.09 15.35
N GLU A 128 10.42 -22.86 14.69
CA GLU A 128 10.83 -23.74 13.59
C GLU A 128 10.12 -23.43 12.26
N LEU A 129 8.80 -23.21 12.24
CA LEU A 129 8.06 -23.00 10.99
C LEU A 129 8.15 -21.55 10.48
N LEU A 130 7.87 -20.56 11.34
CA LEU A 130 7.86 -19.13 10.99
C LEU A 130 9.18 -18.59 10.41
N PRO A 131 10.35 -18.93 10.96
CA PRO A 131 11.62 -18.43 10.42
C PRO A 131 11.95 -18.98 9.02
N ARG A 132 11.24 -20.01 8.53
CA ARG A 132 11.53 -20.69 7.26
C ARG A 132 10.65 -20.14 6.15
N THR A 133 11.19 -19.23 5.35
CA THR A 133 10.53 -18.69 4.14
C THR A 133 11.42 -18.91 2.91
N PRO A 134 10.97 -19.72 1.91
CA PRO A 134 9.70 -20.46 1.84
C PRO A 134 9.67 -21.70 2.73
N LEU A 135 8.54 -21.97 3.37
CA LEU A 135 8.36 -23.16 4.20
C LEU A 135 8.10 -24.40 3.32
N ARG A 136 8.92 -25.43 3.48
CA ARG A 136 8.69 -26.78 2.97
C ARG A 136 8.94 -27.77 4.09
N PHE A 137 7.88 -28.28 4.71
CA PHE A 137 7.98 -29.07 5.93
C PHE A 137 6.94 -30.19 5.96
N LEU A 138 7.22 -31.25 6.74
CA LEU A 138 6.32 -32.37 7.00
C LEU A 138 6.09 -32.48 8.51
N LEU A 139 4.87 -32.24 8.96
CA LEU A 139 4.46 -32.54 10.33
C LEU A 139 4.11 -34.02 10.42
N ALA A 140 4.96 -34.82 11.06
CA ALA A 140 4.85 -36.28 11.14
C ALA A 140 4.81 -36.82 12.57
N ASP A 141 4.41 -36.01 13.56
CA ASP A 141 4.28 -36.48 14.95
C ASP A 141 3.18 -37.55 15.08
N ASP A 142 2.90 -37.99 16.30
CA ASP A 142 1.81 -38.93 16.56
C ASP A 142 0.43 -38.35 16.22
N ALA A 143 -0.55 -39.24 16.03
CA ALA A 143 -1.96 -38.87 15.93
C ALA A 143 -2.40 -38.18 17.22
N GLY A 144 -3.10 -37.04 17.12
CA GLY A 144 -3.53 -36.25 18.28
C GLY A 144 -2.51 -35.24 18.80
N ALA A 145 -1.29 -35.15 18.22
CA ALA A 145 -0.29 -34.14 18.58
C ALA A 145 -0.68 -32.68 18.22
N GLY A 146 -1.87 -32.47 17.64
CA GLY A 146 -2.40 -31.15 17.27
C GLY A 146 -1.70 -30.53 16.05
N LYS A 147 -1.48 -31.33 14.99
CA LYS A 147 -0.95 -30.81 13.72
C LYS A 147 -1.86 -29.78 13.06
N THR A 148 -3.17 -29.98 13.16
CA THR A 148 -4.16 -29.02 12.66
C THR A 148 -4.05 -27.70 13.39
N ILE A 149 -3.96 -27.72 14.73
CA ILE A 149 -3.71 -26.54 15.56
C ILE A 149 -2.42 -25.83 15.14
N MET A 150 -1.31 -26.55 14.99
CA MET A 150 -0.03 -25.96 14.56
C MET A 150 -0.13 -25.31 13.17
N ALA A 151 -0.79 -25.98 12.22
CA ALA A 151 -0.96 -25.46 10.87
C ALA A 151 -1.91 -24.26 10.82
N GLY A 152 -3.03 -24.30 11.55
CA GLY A 152 -3.96 -23.18 11.70
C GLY A 152 -3.28 -21.97 12.35
N LEU A 153 -2.51 -22.19 13.41
CA LEU A 153 -1.76 -21.14 14.09
C LEU A 153 -0.71 -20.50 13.16
N TYR A 154 0.02 -21.31 12.41
CA TYR A 154 0.96 -20.83 11.40
C TYR A 154 0.27 -19.99 10.31
N ILE A 155 -0.85 -20.48 9.76
CA ILE A 155 -1.64 -19.77 8.75
C ILE A 155 -2.16 -18.42 9.30
N LYS A 156 -2.73 -18.42 10.51
CA LYS A 156 -3.26 -17.21 11.16
C LYS A 156 -2.15 -16.19 11.40
N GLU A 157 -0.99 -16.62 11.87
CA GLU A 157 0.15 -15.74 12.10
C GLU A 157 0.61 -15.08 10.78
N LEU A 158 0.74 -15.83 9.69
CA LEU A 158 1.09 -15.27 8.39
C LEU A 158 0.03 -14.29 7.86
N ALA A 159 -1.26 -14.60 8.05
CA ALA A 159 -2.35 -13.70 7.65
C ALA A 159 -2.29 -12.38 8.42
N LEU A 160 -2.09 -12.44 9.74
CA LEU A 160 -1.99 -11.26 10.61
C LEU A 160 -0.74 -10.42 10.33
N ARG A 161 0.37 -11.05 9.92
CA ARG A 161 1.59 -10.36 9.47
C ARG A 161 1.46 -9.74 8.07
N GLY A 162 0.45 -10.13 7.30
CA GLY A 162 0.27 -9.71 5.91
C GLY A 162 1.13 -10.50 4.91
N ASP A 163 1.73 -11.61 5.35
CA ASP A 163 2.58 -12.48 4.52
C ASP A 163 1.78 -13.53 3.73
N LEU A 164 0.48 -13.67 4.02
CA LEU A 164 -0.43 -14.63 3.38
C LEU A 164 -1.61 -13.92 2.71
N GLU A 165 -1.60 -13.86 1.38
CA GLU A 165 -2.74 -13.36 0.59
C GLU A 165 -3.76 -14.45 0.23
N ARG A 166 -3.27 -15.67 -0.03
CA ARG A 166 -4.10 -16.81 -0.46
C ARG A 166 -3.56 -18.11 0.14
N CYS A 167 -4.45 -18.91 0.70
CA CYS A 167 -4.14 -20.23 1.27
C CYS A 167 -4.98 -21.31 0.58
N LEU A 168 -4.36 -22.45 0.23
CA LEU A 168 -5.05 -23.64 -0.23
C LEU A 168 -4.83 -24.78 0.77
N VAL A 169 -5.91 -25.23 1.40
CA VAL A 169 -5.90 -26.43 2.24
C VAL A 169 -6.50 -27.58 1.45
N VAL A 170 -5.75 -28.68 1.34
CA VAL A 170 -6.22 -29.93 0.72
C VAL A 170 -6.36 -30.97 1.82
N ALA A 171 -7.60 -31.36 2.11
CA ALA A 171 -7.92 -32.33 3.15
C ALA A 171 -8.90 -33.40 2.63
N PRO A 172 -8.89 -34.62 3.20
CA PRO A 172 -9.96 -35.60 2.99
C PRO A 172 -11.32 -35.02 3.38
N GLY A 173 -12.39 -35.41 2.68
CA GLY A 173 -13.74 -34.82 2.85
C GLY A 173 -14.24 -34.76 4.30
N ALA A 174 -13.93 -35.77 5.12
CA ALA A 174 -14.32 -35.82 6.53
C ALA A 174 -13.66 -34.74 7.41
N LEU A 175 -12.52 -34.17 7.00
CA LEU A 175 -11.79 -33.14 7.75
C LEU A 175 -12.07 -31.73 7.25
N VAL A 176 -12.80 -31.58 6.13
CA VAL A 176 -13.05 -30.26 5.52
C VAL A 176 -13.82 -29.35 6.48
N GLU A 177 -14.88 -29.86 7.12
CA GLU A 177 -15.66 -29.04 8.06
C GLU A 177 -14.83 -28.64 9.28
N GLN A 178 -14.01 -29.54 9.83
CA GLN A 178 -13.08 -29.18 10.92
C GLN A 178 -12.14 -28.03 10.53
N TRP A 179 -11.55 -28.08 9.33
CA TRP A 179 -10.70 -27.00 8.82
C TRP A 179 -11.46 -25.69 8.61
N ARG A 180 -12.72 -25.77 8.18
CA ARG A 180 -13.57 -24.60 7.99
C ARG A 180 -13.89 -23.94 9.33
N ASP A 181 -14.26 -24.72 10.33
CA ASP A 181 -14.57 -24.22 11.67
C ASP A 181 -13.34 -23.58 12.31
N GLU A 182 -12.19 -24.27 12.29
CA GLU A 182 -10.93 -23.76 12.86
C GLU A 182 -10.44 -22.46 12.18
N LEU A 183 -10.67 -22.30 10.87
CA LEU A 183 -10.31 -21.07 10.14
C LEU A 183 -11.39 -19.98 10.22
N ALA A 184 -12.67 -20.34 10.37
CA ALA A 184 -13.77 -19.37 10.47
C ALA A 184 -13.78 -18.65 11.82
N ASP A 185 -13.62 -19.39 12.92
CA ASP A 185 -13.56 -18.83 14.28
C ASP A 185 -12.37 -17.88 14.47
N SER A 186 -11.37 -17.95 13.58
CA SER A 186 -10.21 -17.05 13.63
C SER A 186 -10.46 -15.62 13.10
N SER A 187 -11.68 -15.32 12.61
CA SER A 187 -12.04 -14.09 11.88
C SER A 187 -12.84 -13.05 12.70
N THR A 188 -13.19 -13.33 13.96
CA THR A 188 -13.92 -12.39 14.85
C THR A 188 -13.03 -11.99 16.02
#